data_AF-A0A562JRQ8-F1
#
_entry.id   AF-A0A562JRQ8-F1
#
_cell.length_a   1.000
_cell.length_b   1.000
_cell.length_c   1.000
_cell.angle_alpha   90.00
_cell.angle_beta   90.00
_cell.angle_gamma   90.00
#
_symmetry.space_group_name_H-M   'P 1'
#
loop_
_entity.id
_entity.type
_entity.pdbx_description
1 polymer ?
#
loop_
_entity_poly.entity_id
_entity_poly.type
_entity_poly.pdbx_seq_one_letter_code
_entity_poly.pdbx_strand_id
1 'polypeptide(L)'
;MTNKNSKNKKNFGIDETLPHQIEAPSFKDTGMELQPPFENSFGVTIGDSFYSSDNSPLEKWSDETDPAVMAGDEWVHPTNDIGWNTTENKELLESKKPPQGYPFMHPTKDVSRGTD
;
A
#
# COMPACT_ATOMS: atom_id res chain seq x y z
N MET A 1 -27.27 -19.94 6.18
CA MET A 1 -26.56 -20.66 7.25
C MET A 1 -25.54 -19.69 7.85
N THR A 2 -25.79 -19.34 9.12
CA THR A 2 -24.92 -18.66 10.10
C THR A 2 -23.81 -17.73 9.60
N ASN A 3 -24.10 -16.42 9.65
CA ASN A 3 -23.13 -15.35 9.92
C ASN A 3 -22.22 -15.78 11.07
N LYS A 4 -20.91 -15.91 10.81
CA LYS A 4 -19.95 -16.22 11.86
C LYS A 4 -18.68 -15.38 11.69
N ASN A 5 -18.45 -14.57 12.72
CA ASN A 5 -17.20 -13.92 13.13
C ASN A 5 -16.95 -12.49 12.64
N SER A 6 -17.78 -11.58 13.17
CA SER A 6 -17.22 -10.40 13.82
C SER A 6 -16.27 -10.88 14.94
N LYS A 7 -14.96 -10.91 14.68
CA LYS A 7 -13.95 -11.13 15.71
C LYS A 7 -12.78 -10.18 15.47
N ASN A 8 -12.66 -9.23 16.40
CA ASN A 8 -11.53 -8.33 16.58
C ASN A 8 -11.24 -7.37 15.42
N LYS A 9 -12.00 -6.27 15.37
CA LYS A 9 -11.38 -4.98 15.06
C LYS A 9 -10.33 -4.70 16.14
N LYS A 10 -9.17 -5.36 16.06
CA LYS A 10 -7.98 -4.86 16.76
C LYS A 10 -7.82 -3.44 16.24
N ASN A 11 -7.76 -2.46 17.14
CA ASN A 11 -7.30 -1.13 16.79
C ASN A 11 -5.91 -1.33 16.15
N PHE A 12 -5.86 -1.30 14.82
CA PHE A 12 -4.67 -1.62 14.04
C PHE A 12 -3.61 -0.53 14.23
N GLY A 13 -4.06 0.70 14.43
CA GLY A 13 -3.27 1.82 14.91
C GLY A 13 -3.62 2.22 16.34
N ILE A 14 -2.74 3.02 16.93
CA ILE A 14 -2.97 3.71 18.19
C ILE A 14 -3.19 5.17 17.85
N ASP A 15 -4.35 5.73 18.22
CA ASP A 15 -4.62 7.17 18.06
C ASP A 15 -4.40 7.66 16.61
N GLU A 16 -4.94 6.92 15.63
CA GLU A 16 -4.81 7.21 14.19
C GLU A 16 -3.35 7.26 13.67
N THR A 17 -2.43 6.58 14.38
CA THR A 17 -1.02 6.43 13.99
C THR A 17 -0.60 4.95 13.99
N LEU A 18 0.49 4.64 13.27
CA LEU A 18 1.07 3.29 13.17
C LEU A 18 2.46 3.28 13.84
N PRO A 19 2.56 3.18 15.18
CA PRO A 19 3.80 3.41 15.93
C PRO A 19 4.91 2.37 15.67
N HIS A 20 4.56 1.19 15.12
CA HIS A 20 5.54 0.19 14.69
C HIS A 20 6.28 0.58 13.41
N GLN A 21 5.76 1.54 12.66
CA GLN A 21 6.40 2.11 11.47
C GLN A 21 6.94 3.50 11.81
N ILE A 22 8.27 3.63 11.85
CA ILE A 22 8.95 4.88 12.27
C ILE A 22 8.54 6.08 11.40
N GLU A 23 8.37 5.84 10.09
CA GLU A 23 8.06 6.89 9.12
C GLU A 23 6.58 6.94 8.71
N ALA A 24 5.70 6.15 9.35
CA ALA A 24 4.29 6.19 9.02
C ALA A 24 3.71 7.59 9.31
N PRO A 25 2.87 8.11 8.40
CA PRO A 25 2.25 9.40 8.59
C PRO A 25 1.13 9.31 9.64
N SER A 26 0.85 10.44 10.29
CA SER A 26 -0.30 10.55 11.19
C SER A 26 -1.58 10.83 10.41
N PHE A 27 -2.63 10.02 10.62
CA PHE A 27 -3.93 10.22 9.98
C PHE A 27 -4.84 11.19 10.75
N LYS A 28 -4.38 11.68 11.91
CA LYS A 28 -5.13 12.63 12.75
C LYS A 28 -5.63 13.86 11.99
N ASP A 29 -6.92 14.13 12.14
CA ASP A 29 -7.61 15.28 11.55
C ASP A 29 -7.55 15.37 10.02
N THR A 30 -7.08 14.32 9.32
CA THR A 30 -7.00 14.29 7.85
C THR A 30 -8.36 14.02 7.19
N GLY A 31 -9.32 13.50 7.97
CA GLY A 31 -10.62 13.06 7.47
C GLY A 31 -10.59 11.67 6.80
N MET A 32 -9.42 11.01 6.76
CA MET A 32 -9.27 9.62 6.33
C MET A 32 -9.22 8.67 7.52
N GLU A 33 -9.98 7.59 7.45
CA GLU A 33 -9.98 6.54 8.47
C GLU A 33 -8.98 5.44 8.11
N LEU A 34 -8.14 5.05 9.08
CA LEU A 34 -7.27 3.87 8.97
C LEU A 34 -8.12 2.63 8.66
N GLN A 35 -7.81 1.98 7.54
CA GLN A 35 -8.48 0.75 7.15
C GLN A 35 -7.81 -0.46 7.81
N PRO A 36 -8.59 -1.48 8.22
CA PRO A 36 -8.03 -2.73 8.72
C PRO A 36 -7.42 -3.54 7.57
N PRO A 37 -6.45 -4.43 7.87
CA PRO A 37 -5.96 -5.39 6.91
C PRO A 37 -7.09 -6.22 6.30
N PHE A 38 -6.94 -6.60 5.02
CA PHE A 38 -7.92 -7.44 4.30
C PHE A 38 -7.23 -8.62 3.62
N GLU A 39 -7.97 -9.67 3.30
CA GLU A 39 -7.47 -10.83 2.56
C GLU A 39 -7.83 -10.70 1.08
N ASN A 40 -6.85 -10.90 0.20
CA ASN A 40 -7.05 -10.82 -1.25
C ASN A 40 -7.56 -12.16 -1.84
N SER A 41 -7.73 -12.21 -3.17
CA SER A 41 -8.29 -13.39 -3.84
C SER A 41 -7.38 -14.63 -3.77
N PHE A 42 -6.09 -14.41 -3.52
CA PHE A 42 -5.05 -15.43 -3.39
C PHE A 42 -4.85 -15.93 -1.95
N GLY A 43 -5.63 -15.41 -0.99
CA GLY A 43 -5.51 -15.78 0.42
C GLY A 43 -4.30 -15.15 1.12
N VAL A 44 -3.84 -13.99 0.61
CA VAL A 44 -2.79 -13.17 1.21
C VAL A 44 -3.43 -12.03 1.98
N THR A 45 -2.99 -11.83 3.23
CA THR A 45 -3.40 -10.68 4.04
C THR A 45 -2.60 -9.45 3.63
N ILE A 46 -3.29 -8.37 3.29
CA ILE A 46 -2.73 -7.11 2.81
C ILE A 46 -2.91 -6.05 3.88
N GLY A 47 -1.83 -5.32 4.17
CA GLY A 47 -1.82 -4.26 5.17
C GLY A 47 -1.71 -4.73 6.61
N ASP A 48 -1.29 -5.97 6.88
CA ASP A 48 -1.01 -6.48 8.22
C ASP A 48 0.40 -6.14 8.75
N SER A 49 1.16 -5.38 7.97
CA SER A 49 2.56 -4.98 8.21
C SER A 49 3.56 -6.14 8.27
N PHE A 50 3.18 -7.34 7.83
CA PHE A 50 4.12 -8.43 7.58
C PHE A 50 4.60 -8.41 6.13
N TYR A 51 5.89 -8.68 5.93
CA TYR A 51 6.50 -8.66 4.59
C TYR A 51 6.33 -9.98 3.82
N SER A 52 5.99 -11.07 4.51
CA SER A 52 5.91 -12.41 3.93
C SER A 52 4.60 -13.09 4.30
N SER A 53 4.12 -13.94 3.39
CA SER A 53 2.95 -14.79 3.56
C SER A 53 3.18 -16.09 2.83
N ASP A 54 2.86 -17.22 3.45
CA ASP A 54 3.03 -18.55 2.85
C ASP A 54 2.21 -18.72 1.56
N ASN A 55 1.14 -17.94 1.39
CA ASN A 55 0.29 -17.96 0.20
C ASN A 55 0.72 -16.93 -0.86
N SER A 56 1.75 -16.13 -0.59
CA SER A 56 2.22 -15.11 -1.52
C SER A 56 2.81 -15.72 -2.79
N PRO A 57 2.42 -15.25 -3.99
CA PRO A 57 3.09 -15.59 -5.23
C PRO A 57 4.58 -15.27 -5.21
N LEU A 58 5.02 -14.26 -4.43
CA LEU A 58 6.43 -13.91 -4.28
C LEU A 58 7.25 -14.97 -3.53
N GLU A 59 6.64 -15.76 -2.65
CA GLU A 59 7.34 -16.84 -1.92
C GLU A 59 7.39 -18.14 -2.75
N LYS A 60 6.51 -18.25 -3.76
CA LYS A 60 6.34 -19.42 -4.61
C LYS A 60 6.62 -19.13 -6.08
N TRP A 61 7.30 -18.03 -6.38
CA TRP A 61 7.52 -17.59 -7.75
C TRP A 61 8.40 -18.58 -8.51
N SER A 62 8.12 -18.70 -9.80
CA SER A 62 8.89 -19.50 -10.75
C SER A 62 8.82 -18.84 -12.13
N ASP A 63 9.59 -19.36 -13.08
CA ASP A 63 9.61 -18.85 -14.47
C ASP A 63 8.26 -19.07 -15.18
N GLU A 64 7.42 -19.96 -14.68
CA GLU A 64 6.07 -20.23 -15.17
C GLU A 64 4.99 -19.35 -14.51
N THR A 65 5.34 -18.58 -13.47
CA THR A 65 4.39 -17.70 -12.79
C THR A 65 4.11 -16.47 -13.63
N ASP A 66 2.85 -16.24 -13.99
CA ASP A 66 2.45 -15.03 -14.71
C ASP A 66 2.63 -13.79 -13.82
N PRO A 67 3.52 -12.82 -14.17
CA PRO A 67 3.74 -11.63 -13.37
C PRO A 67 2.48 -10.79 -13.13
N ALA A 68 1.47 -10.89 -14.01
CA ALA A 68 0.24 -10.14 -13.89
C ALA A 68 -0.53 -10.47 -12.58
N VAL A 69 -0.34 -11.66 -12.00
CA VAL A 69 -1.00 -12.03 -10.74
C VAL A 69 -0.49 -11.25 -9.53
N MET A 70 0.70 -10.64 -9.64
CA MET A 70 1.32 -9.81 -8.59
C MET A 70 1.07 -8.31 -8.80
N ALA A 71 0.16 -7.96 -9.71
CA ALA A 71 -0.20 -6.58 -10.02
C ALA A 71 -1.70 -6.36 -9.82
N GLY A 72 -2.09 -5.11 -9.60
CA GLY A 72 -3.49 -4.70 -9.46
C GLY A 72 -3.87 -4.25 -8.05
N ASP A 73 -5.12 -3.81 -7.92
CA ASP A 73 -5.61 -3.12 -6.73
C ASP A 73 -5.67 -4.02 -5.48
N GLU A 74 -5.74 -5.33 -5.67
CA GLU A 74 -5.79 -6.29 -4.55
C GLU A 74 -4.47 -6.43 -3.79
N TRP A 75 -3.39 -5.84 -4.29
CA TRP A 75 -2.07 -5.81 -3.65
C TRP A 75 -1.77 -4.49 -2.94
N VAL A 76 -2.66 -3.50 -3.04
CA VAL A 76 -2.44 -2.15 -2.51
C VAL A 76 -3.36 -1.91 -1.32
N HIS A 77 -2.79 -1.67 -0.15
CA HIS A 77 -3.58 -1.25 1.00
C HIS A 77 -3.82 0.27 0.97
N PRO A 78 -5.06 0.75 1.17
CA PRO A 78 -5.37 2.17 1.05
C PRO A 78 -4.64 3.06 2.07
N THR A 79 -4.36 2.54 3.27
CA THR A 79 -3.79 3.34 4.38
C THR A 79 -2.55 2.72 5.03
N ASN A 80 -2.00 1.64 4.47
CA ASN A 80 -0.88 0.90 5.09
C ASN A 80 -0.05 0.22 4.00
N ASP A 81 0.56 1.05 3.16
CA ASP A 81 1.48 0.66 2.10
C ASP A 81 2.83 1.31 2.40
N ILE A 82 3.93 0.65 2.04
CA ILE A 82 5.29 1.20 2.24
C ILE A 82 5.47 2.55 1.53
N GLY A 83 4.75 2.79 0.43
CA GLY A 83 4.76 4.07 -0.27
C GLY A 83 4.30 5.25 0.60
N TRP A 84 3.47 5.02 1.62
CA TRP A 84 3.04 6.09 2.54
C TRP A 84 4.15 6.62 3.45
N ASN A 85 5.22 5.84 3.63
CA ASN A 85 6.34 6.20 4.50
C ASN A 85 7.33 7.17 3.84
N THR A 86 7.15 7.52 2.57
CA THR A 86 8.02 8.52 1.93
C THR A 86 7.74 9.91 2.50
N THR A 87 8.78 10.72 2.62
CA THR A 87 8.68 12.09 3.15
C THR A 87 7.63 12.91 2.40
N GLU A 88 7.60 12.79 1.08
CA GLU A 88 6.68 13.54 0.22
C GLU A 88 5.21 13.16 0.49
N ASN A 89 4.91 11.85 0.61
CA ASN A 89 3.55 11.39 0.85
C ASN A 89 3.09 11.72 2.27
N LYS A 90 3.99 11.61 3.24
CA LYS A 90 3.74 12.02 4.63
C LYS A 90 3.40 13.51 4.73
N GLU A 91 4.21 14.37 4.11
CA GLU A 91 3.95 15.81 4.09
C GLU A 91 2.62 16.14 3.42
N LEU A 92 2.29 15.50 2.29
CA LEU A 92 1.02 15.71 1.61
C LEU A 92 -0.18 15.33 2.50
N LEU A 93 -0.09 14.18 3.17
CA LEU A 93 -1.14 13.68 4.05
C LEU A 93 -1.34 14.59 5.26
N GLU A 94 -0.26 14.90 5.98
CA GLU A 94 -0.30 15.68 7.21
C GLU A 94 -0.63 17.16 6.95
N SER A 95 -0.17 17.71 5.82
CA SER A 95 -0.53 19.08 5.40
C SER A 95 -1.92 19.19 4.78
N LYS A 96 -2.63 18.06 4.62
CA LYS A 96 -3.98 17.97 4.03
C LYS A 96 -4.05 18.58 2.63
N LYS A 97 -2.93 18.53 1.90
CA LYS A 97 -2.83 19.08 0.55
C LYS A 97 -3.15 17.98 -0.46
N PRO A 98 -4.06 18.22 -1.41
CA PRO A 98 -4.21 17.29 -2.52
C PRO A 98 -2.88 17.24 -3.29
N PRO A 99 -2.43 16.05 -3.72
CA PRO A 99 -1.25 15.94 -4.55
C PRO A 99 -1.45 16.76 -5.82
N GLN A 100 -0.48 17.61 -6.14
CA GLN A 100 -0.52 18.39 -7.38
C GLN A 100 -0.10 17.48 -8.53
N GLY A 101 -1.08 16.76 -9.10
CA GLY A 101 -0.88 15.91 -10.25
C GLY A 101 -0.38 16.72 -11.45
N TYR A 102 0.88 16.52 -11.82
CA TYR A 102 1.37 16.94 -13.13
C TYR A 102 1.13 15.79 -14.12
N PRO A 103 0.85 16.06 -15.40
CA PRO A 103 0.79 14.99 -16.39
C PRO A 103 2.13 14.25 -16.41
N PHE A 104 2.16 13.04 -15.85
CA PHE A 104 3.28 12.13 -16.01
C PHE A 104 3.12 11.50 -17.40
N MET A 105 3.80 12.08 -18.38
CA MET A 105 3.81 11.56 -19.75
C MET A 105 5.18 10.94 -20.00
N HIS A 106 5.22 9.71 -20.49
CA HIS A 106 6.45 9.17 -21.04
C HIS A 106 6.91 10.10 -22.18
N PRO A 107 8.20 10.49 -22.22
CA PRO A 107 8.74 11.26 -23.33
C PRO A 107 8.44 10.52 -24.63
N THR A 108 7.68 11.14 -25.54
CA THR A 108 7.35 10.53 -26.84
C THR A 108 8.58 10.46 -27.75
N LYS A 109 9.63 11.22 -27.41
CA LYS A 109 10.91 11.26 -28.13
C LYS A 109 12.01 10.93 -27.15
N ASP A 110 12.86 9.99 -27.53
CA ASP A 110 14.11 9.71 -26.84
C ASP A 110 15.02 10.93 -26.98
N VAL A 111 15.34 11.57 -25.85
CA VAL A 111 16.26 12.71 -25.78
C VAL A 111 17.61 12.30 -25.17
N SER A 112 17.89 11.00 -25.06
CA SER A 112 19.21 10.52 -24.71
C SER A 112 20.21 11.01 -25.77
N ARG A 113 21.13 11.88 -25.35
CA ARG A 113 22.27 12.24 -26.18
C ARG A 113 23.28 11.11 -26.08
N GLY A 114 23.37 10.31 -27.13
CA GLY A 114 24.53 9.48 -27.37
C GLY A 114 25.78 10.37 -27.42
N THR A 115 26.72 10.06 -26.54
CA THR A 115 28.13 10.45 -26.61
C THR A 115 28.72 9.88 -27.90
N ASP A 116 28.79 10.72 -28.93
CA ASP A 116 29.82 10.67 -29.99
C ASP A 116 31.20 10.95 -29.35
#